data_AF-A0A2S0N3K2-F1
#
_entry.id   AF-A0A2S0N3K2-F1
#
_cell.length_a   1.000
_cell.length_b   1.000
_cell.length_c   1.000
_cell.angle_alpha   90.00
_cell.angle_beta   90.00
_cell.angle_gamma   90.00
#
_symmetry.space_group_name_H-M   'P 1'
#
loop_
_entity.id
_entity.type
_entity.pdbx_description
1 polymer ?
#
loop_
_entity_poly.entity_id
_entity_poly.type
_entity_poly.pdbx_seq_one_letter_code
_entity_poly.pdbx_strand_id
1 'polypeptide(L)'
;MTAPTYDPSIIERFASQLYERASNIIWKWGCIGMSLGALMAMLIIQSFGDLTVPWRVGVFAVSVFVGLLAGRSIGTDRAFSLWFQAQTALCQAAIERNTRRT
;
A
#
# COMPACT_ATOMS: atom_id res chain seq x y z
N MET A 1 18.98 33.65 -16.68
CA MET A 1 18.29 32.52 -16.04
C MET A 1 19.33 31.74 -15.25
N THR A 2 19.43 31.99 -13.94
CA THR A 2 20.36 31.23 -13.09
C THR A 2 19.75 29.85 -12.87
N ALA A 3 20.50 28.79 -13.20
CA ALA A 3 20.06 27.42 -12.92
C ALA A 3 19.74 27.29 -11.42
N PRO A 4 18.62 26.64 -11.05
CA PRO A 4 18.28 26.45 -9.64
C PRO A 4 19.44 25.72 -8.93
N THR A 5 19.87 26.28 -7.80
CA THR A 5 20.90 25.67 -6.95
C THR A 5 20.37 24.34 -6.44
N TYR A 6 21.10 23.26 -6.72
CA TYR A 6 20.76 21.91 -6.26
C TYR A 6 20.69 21.88 -4.73
N ASP A 7 19.52 21.56 -4.19
CA ASP A 7 19.29 21.40 -2.76
C ASP A 7 18.99 19.92 -2.45
N PRO A 8 19.92 19.20 -1.81
CA PRO A 8 19.75 17.78 -1.49
C PRO A 8 18.62 17.51 -0.49
N SER A 9 18.21 18.52 0.31
CA SER A 9 17.14 18.36 1.29
C SER A 9 15.79 18.09 0.63
N ILE A 10 15.61 18.53 -0.63
CA ILE A 10 14.39 18.28 -1.42
C ILE A 10 14.26 16.79 -1.74
N ILE A 11 15.37 16.12 -2.07
CA ILE A 11 15.37 14.70 -2.44
C ILE A 11 15.13 13.82 -1.21
N GLU A 12 15.72 14.19 -0.07
CA GLU A 12 15.47 13.51 1.20
C GLU A 12 14.00 13.64 1.64
N ARG A 13 13.41 14.84 1.50
CA ARG A 13 11.96 15.06 1.75
C ARG A 13 11.07 14.29 0.78
N PHE A 14 11.46 14.19 -0.48
CA PHE A 14 10.70 13.42 -1.47
C PHE A 14 10.73 11.92 -1.14
N ALA A 15 11.89 11.39 -0.76
CA ALA A 15 12.05 10.02 -0.31
C ALA A 15 11.20 9.74 0.95
N SER A 16 11.25 10.62 1.96
CA SER A 16 10.46 10.44 3.19
C SER A 16 8.94 10.41 2.92
N GLN A 17 8.45 11.30 2.04
CA GLN A 17 7.04 11.30 1.64
C GLN A 17 6.63 10.02 0.89
N LEU A 18 7.51 9.46 0.06
CA LEU A 18 7.27 8.19 -0.64
C LEU A 18 7.16 7.02 0.36
N TYR A 19 8.00 6.99 1.39
CA TYR A 19 7.92 6.00 2.48
C TYR A 19 6.62 6.11 3.27
N GLU A 20 6.23 7.32 3.67
CA GLU A 20 4.97 7.53 4.39
C GLU A 20 3.77 7.08 3.57
N ARG A 21 3.75 7.43 2.27
CA ARG A 21 2.71 6.99 1.33
C ARG A 21 2.67 5.48 1.20
N ALA A 22 3.83 4.81 1.13
CA ALA A 22 3.92 3.37 1.05
C ALA A 22 3.25 2.69 2.27
N SER A 23 3.50 3.17 3.49
CA SER A 23 2.85 2.64 4.70
C SER A 23 1.34 2.86 4.70
N ASN A 24 0.91 4.04 4.24
CA ASN A 24 -0.49 4.44 4.24
C ASN A 24 -1.30 3.68 3.19
N ILE A 25 -0.67 3.30 2.08
CA ILE A 25 -1.25 2.48 1.02
C ILE A 25 -1.56 1.06 1.52
N ILE A 26 -0.65 0.43 2.26
CA ILE A 26 -0.89 -0.91 2.83
C ILE A 26 -2.14 -0.90 3.71
N TRP A 27 -2.27 0.11 4.58
CA TRP A 27 -3.43 0.26 5.45
C TRP A 27 -4.73 0.49 4.67
N LYS A 28 -4.71 1.40 3.68
CA LYS A 28 -5.88 1.69 2.83
C LYS A 28 -6.34 0.47 2.05
N TRP A 29 -5.42 -0.26 1.41
CA TRP A 29 -5.76 -1.46 0.66
C TRP A 29 -6.23 -2.60 1.56
N GLY A 30 -5.67 -2.74 2.77
CA GLY A 30 -6.19 -3.66 3.78
C GLY A 30 -7.64 -3.35 4.16
N CYS A 31 -7.96 -2.08 4.44
CA CYS A 31 -9.33 -1.65 4.75
C CYS A 31 -10.30 -1.88 3.59
N ILE A 32 -9.88 -1.59 2.36
CA ILE A 32 -10.69 -1.83 1.16
C ILE A 32 -10.96 -3.32 0.99
N GLY A 33 -9.93 -4.16 1.10
CA GLY A 33 -10.06 -5.62 1.00
C GLY A 33 -10.97 -6.20 2.08
N MET A 34 -10.85 -5.72 3.31
CA MET A 34 -11.74 -6.10 4.42
C MET A 34 -13.21 -5.74 4.14
N SER A 35 -13.44 -4.52 3.63
CA SER A 35 -14.78 -4.02 3.29
C SER A 35 -15.41 -4.83 2.15
N LEU A 36 -14.63 -5.14 1.12
CA LEU A 36 -15.07 -6.00 0.00
C LEU A 36 -15.36 -7.43 0.48
N GLY A 37 -14.52 -7.99 1.35
CA GLY A 37 -14.73 -9.30 1.96
C GLY A 37 -16.01 -9.36 2.78
N ALA A 38 -16.31 -8.31 3.55
CA ALA A 38 -17.56 -8.19 4.31
C ALA A 38 -18.79 -8.11 3.40
N LEU A 39 -18.72 -7.32 2.32
CA LEU A 39 -19.80 -7.24 1.32
C LEU A 39 -20.05 -8.60 0.65
N MET A 40 -18.98 -9.28 0.24
CA MET A 40 -19.08 -10.62 -0.35
C MET A 40 -19.70 -11.62 0.64
N ALA A 41 -19.32 -11.57 1.92
CA ALA A 41 -19.92 -12.41 2.94
C ALA A 41 -21.43 -12.19 3.05
N MET A 42 -21.88 -10.93 3.05
CA MET A 42 -23.31 -10.61 3.11
C MET A 42 -24.07 -11.16 1.91
N LEU A 43 -23.50 -11.03 0.70
CA LEU A 43 -24.12 -11.56 -0.52
C LEU A 43 -24.25 -13.09 -0.49
N ILE A 44 -23.20 -13.79 -0.03
CA ILE A 44 -23.22 -15.25 0.12
C ILE A 44 -24.27 -15.65 1.16
N ILE A 45 -24.25 -15.03 2.35
CA ILE A 45 -25.19 -15.36 3.42
C ILE A 45 -26.64 -15.13 3.00
N GLN A 46 -26.94 -14.08 2.23
CA GLN A 46 -28.30 -13.84 1.73
C GLN A 46 -28.71 -14.80 0.60
N SER A 47 -27.76 -15.28 -0.20
CA SER A 47 -28.02 -16.26 -1.26
C SER A 47 -28.33 -17.65 -0.70
N PHE A 48 -27.81 -17.97 0.49
CA PHE A 48 -28.03 -19.24 1.19
C PHE A 48 -28.86 -19.01 2.45
N GLY A 49 -30.17 -18.90 2.30
CA GLY A 49 -31.13 -18.59 3.38
C GLY A 49 -31.21 -19.62 4.51
N ASP A 50 -30.86 -20.88 4.26
CA ASP A 50 -30.97 -21.99 5.23
C ASP A 50 -29.72 -22.18 6.12
N LEU A 51 -28.78 -21.23 6.10
CA LEU A 51 -27.57 -21.32 6.91
C LEU A 51 -27.88 -21.07 8.40
N THR A 52 -27.49 -22.03 9.24
CA THR A 52 -27.54 -21.86 10.69
C THR A 52 -26.64 -20.69 11.14
N VAL A 53 -27.00 -20.05 12.26
CA VAL A 53 -26.26 -18.92 12.84
C VAL A 53 -24.73 -19.14 12.92
N PRO A 54 -24.21 -20.28 13.44
CA PRO A 54 -22.76 -20.50 13.50
C PRO A 54 -22.10 -20.51 12.12
N TRP A 55 -22.76 -21.04 11.09
CA TRP A 55 -22.21 -21.06 9.74
C TRP A 55 -22.15 -19.66 9.13
N ARG A 56 -23.18 -18.83 9.36
CA ARG A 56 -23.19 -17.42 8.91
C ARG A 56 -22.02 -16.63 9.51
N VAL A 57 -21.74 -16.83 10.80
CA VAL A 57 -20.59 -16.21 11.47
C VAL A 57 -19.27 -16.73 10.89
N GLY A 58 -19.17 -18.04 10.63
CA GLY A 58 -18.00 -18.65 10.02
C GLY A 58 -17.69 -18.10 8.63
N VAL A 59 -18.68 -18.04 7.74
CA VAL A 59 -18.54 -17.46 6.39
C VAL A 59 -18.11 -16.00 6.48
N PHE A 60 -18.75 -15.20 7.35
CA PHE A 60 -18.38 -13.81 7.52
C PHE A 60 -16.94 -13.63 7.98
N ALA A 61 -16.53 -14.36 9.02
CA ALA A 61 -15.16 -14.30 9.53
C ALA A 61 -14.13 -14.69 8.47
N VAL A 62 -14.37 -15.78 7.73
CA VAL A 62 -13.46 -16.25 6.68
C VAL A 62 -13.38 -15.25 5.53
N SER A 63 -14.51 -14.76 5.02
CA SER A 63 -14.52 -13.80 3.91
C SER A 63 -13.85 -12.47 4.26
N VAL A 64 -14.07 -11.95 5.47
CA VAL A 64 -13.40 -10.74 5.96
C VAL A 64 -11.89 -10.97 6.09
N PHE A 65 -11.50 -12.11 6.65
CA PHE A 65 -10.08 -12.46 6.84
C PHE A 65 -9.35 -12.61 5.51
N VAL A 66 -9.94 -13.35 4.55
CA VAL A 66 -9.40 -13.51 3.20
C VAL A 66 -9.34 -12.16 2.48
N GLY A 67 -10.39 -11.33 2.59
CA GLY A 67 -10.42 -9.98 2.03
C GLY A 67 -9.31 -9.09 2.58
N LEU A 68 -9.05 -9.14 3.89
CA LEU A 68 -7.96 -8.41 4.54
C LEU A 68 -6.58 -8.88 4.02
N LEU A 69 -6.36 -10.19 3.92
CA LEU A 69 -5.08 -10.74 3.44
C LEU A 69 -4.83 -10.36 1.98
N ALA A 70 -5.83 -10.51 1.11
CA ALA A 70 -5.73 -10.13 -0.30
C ALA A 70 -5.54 -8.62 -0.48
N GLY A 71 -6.24 -7.80 0.32
CA GLY A 71 -6.06 -6.34 0.33
C GLY A 71 -4.64 -5.96 0.77
N ARG A 72 -4.11 -6.63 1.80
CA ARG A 72 -2.75 -6.37 2.29
C ARG A 72 -1.68 -6.74 1.27
N SER A 73 -1.81 -7.87 0.57
CA SER A 73 -0.82 -8.29 -0.44
C SER A 73 -0.77 -7.32 -1.63
N ILE A 74 -1.93 -6.88 -2.12
CA ILE A 74 -2.01 -5.87 -3.18
C ILE A 74 -1.42 -4.54 -2.71
N GLY A 75 -1.68 -4.17 -1.45
CA GLY A 75 -1.12 -2.99 -0.81
C GLY A 75 0.42 -3.05 -0.70
N THR A 76 0.99 -4.20 -0.36
CA THR A 76 2.45 -4.37 -0.23
C THR A 76 3.15 -4.25 -1.57
N ASP A 77 2.60 -4.78 -2.66
CA ASP A 77 3.21 -4.65 -3.99
C ASP A 77 3.25 -3.19 -4.45
N ARG A 78 2.15 -2.46 -4.20
CA ARG A 78 2.09 -1.02 -4.49
C ARG A 78 3.05 -0.22 -3.62
N ALA A 79 3.17 -0.54 -2.34
CA ALA A 79 4.14 0.07 -1.43
C ALA A 79 5.59 -0.19 -1.86
N PHE A 80 5.89 -1.40 -2.35
CA PHE A 80 7.21 -1.77 -2.84
C PHE A 80 7.63 -0.92 -4.04
N SER A 81 6.70 -0.62 -4.96
CA SER A 81 7.00 0.26 -6.11
C SER A 81 7.40 1.68 -5.69
N LEU A 82 6.78 2.22 -4.63
CA LEU A 82 7.08 3.54 -4.09
C LEU A 82 8.42 3.56 -3.36
N TRP A 83 8.72 2.49 -2.63
CA TRP A 83 10.01 2.28 -1.99
C TRP A 83 11.15 2.24 -3.02
N PHE A 84 10.96 1.47 -4.09
CA PHE A 84 11.92 1.39 -5.19
C PHE A 84 12.15 2.76 -5.84
N GLN A 85 11.08 3.51 -6.13
CA GLN A 85 11.19 4.87 -6.68
C GLN A 85 11.98 5.79 -5.75
N ALA A 86 11.73 5.76 -4.44
CA ALA A 86 12.48 6.56 -3.47
C ALA A 86 13.98 6.21 -3.50
N GLN A 87 14.33 4.93 -3.56
CA GLN A 87 15.72 4.51 -3.56
C GLN A 87 16.45 4.84 -4.87
N THR A 88 15.77 4.75 -6.01
CA THR A 88 16.33 5.20 -7.30
C THR A 88 16.64 6.70 -7.30
N ALA A 89 15.75 7.53 -6.73
CA ALA A 89 15.97 8.97 -6.62
C ALA A 89 17.17 9.30 -5.71
N LEU A 90 17.32 8.59 -4.58
CA LEU A 90 18.48 8.76 -3.70
C LEU A 90 19.79 8.33 -4.36
N CYS A 91 19.78 7.24 -5.14
CA CYS A 91 20.95 6.79 -5.88
C CYS A 91 21.38 7.83 -6.93
N GLN A 92 20.44 8.38 -7.69
CA GLN A 92 20.71 9.44 -8.66
C GLN A 92 21.31 10.68 -8.00
N ALA A 93 20.76 11.10 -6.85
CA ALA A 93 21.30 12.20 -6.06
C ALA A 93 22.74 11.96 -5.59
N ALA A 94 23.05 10.73 -5.17
CA ALA A 94 24.40 10.35 -4.74
C ALA A 94 25.40 10.35 -5.91
N ILE A 95 24.99 9.87 -7.09
CA ILE A 95 25.81 9.91 -8.31
C ILE A 95 26.11 11.37 -8.67
N GLU A 96 25.10 12.24 -8.70
CA GLU A 96 25.29 13.66 -9.05
C GLU A 96 26.22 14.39 -8.06
N ARG A 97 26.09 14.09 -6.76
CA ARG A 97 27.02 14.58 -5.72
C ARG A 97 28.45 14.10 -5.94
N ASN A 98 28.66 12.84 -6.29
CA ASN A 98 30.00 12.29 -6.54
C ASN A 98 30.61 12.86 -7.83
N THR A 99 29.83 12.98 -8.90
CA THR A 99 30.29 13.58 -10.16
C THR A 99 30.65 15.05 -9.99
N ARG A 100 29.95 15.82 -9.15
CA ARG A 100 30.32 17.21 -8.83
C ARG A 100 31.59 17.37 -7.99
N ARG A 101 32.03 16.30 -7.32
CA ARG A 101 33.26 16.32 -6.51
C ARG A 101 34.51 15.97 -7.32
N THR A 102 34.35 15.48 -8.54
CA THR A 102 35.43 15.14 -9.48
C THR A 102 35.62 16.26 -10.48
#